data_AF-A0A9W6GUI1-F1
#
_entry.id   AF-A0A9W6GUI1-F1
#
_cell.length_a   1.000
_cell.length_b   1.000
_cell.length_c   1.000
_cell.angle_alpha   90.00
_cell.angle_beta   90.00
_cell.angle_gamma   90.00
#
_symmetry.space_group_name_H-M   'P 1'
#
loop_
_entity.id
_entity.type
_entity.pdbx_description
1 polymer ?
#
loop_
_entity_poly.entity_id
_entity_poly.type
_entity_poly.pdbx_seq_one_letter_code
_entity_poly.pdbx_strand_id
1 'polypeptide(L)'
;MTDDAPDLFGHTPPQGDLFGGDSPAATPKVDPAAIRLRLQAMLDDIRAARDESPWSSATTQLNKLLFPQMANWLPAVERDALRMAFEAELARLGLT
;
A
#
# COMPACT_ATOMS: atom_id res chain seq x y z
N MET A 1 11.63 19.55 25.87
CA MET A 1 10.75 19.73 24.71
C MET A 1 11.54 19.25 23.52
N THR A 2 11.39 17.97 23.21
CA THR A 2 12.01 17.29 22.06
C THR A 2 11.05 16.16 21.72
N ASP A 3 10.51 16.26 20.52
CA ASP A 3 9.58 15.35 19.85
C ASP A 3 9.95 13.88 20.05
N ASP A 4 9.06 13.15 20.73
CA ASP A 4 8.96 11.70 20.61
C ASP A 4 7.99 11.42 19.46
N ALA A 5 8.52 11.47 18.24
CA ALA A 5 7.79 11.03 17.06
C ALA A 5 7.92 9.51 16.96
N PRO A 6 6.82 8.73 17.02
CA PRO A 6 6.91 7.30 16.80
C PRO A 6 7.33 7.06 15.34
N ASP A 7 8.42 6.31 15.18
CA ASP A 7 8.91 5.83 13.89
C ASP A 7 7.75 5.17 13.12
N LEU A 8 7.41 5.75 11.97
CA LEU A 8 6.26 5.38 11.14
C LEU A 8 6.42 3.95 10.56
N PHE A 9 7.62 3.40 10.65
CA PHE A 9 7.92 2.00 10.37
C PHE A 9 8.38 1.38 11.67
N GLY A 10 7.48 0.72 12.40
CA GLY A 10 7.77 0.00 13.65
C GLY A 10 8.83 -1.10 13.47
N HIS A 11 10.09 -0.69 13.34
CA HIS A 11 11.27 -1.51 13.23
C HIS A 11 12.18 -1.15 14.40
N THR A 12 11.83 -1.62 15.58
CA THR A 12 12.85 -1.91 16.58
C THR A 12 13.76 -2.97 15.95
N PRO A 13 15.07 -2.72 15.72
CA PRO A 13 15.93 -3.79 15.25
C PRO A 13 16.10 -4.78 16.40
N PRO A 14 15.79 -6.08 16.23
CA PRO A 14 16.49 -7.07 17.02
C PRO A 14 17.95 -7.00 16.57
N GLN A 15 18.84 -6.50 17.42
CA GLN A 15 20.28 -6.74 17.27
C GLN A 15 20.51 -8.24 17.45
N GLY A 16 20.23 -9.01 16.40
CA GLY A 16 20.46 -10.43 16.31
C GLY A 16 21.90 -10.69 15.86
N ASP A 17 22.61 -11.47 16.66
CA ASP A 17 23.97 -11.98 16.49
C ASP A 17 24.56 -11.91 15.07
N LEU A 18 25.68 -11.19 14.95
CA LEU A 18 26.43 -11.01 13.70
C LEU A 18 27.13 -12.28 13.18
N PHE A 19 27.05 -13.41 13.88
CA PHE A 19 27.68 -14.66 13.47
C PHE A 19 26.95 -15.90 14.03
N GLY A 20 25.95 -16.43 13.31
CA GLY A 20 25.41 -17.75 13.67
C GLY A 20 24.12 -18.16 12.98
N GLY A 21 24.24 -19.05 11.99
CA GLY A 21 23.13 -19.88 11.51
C GLY A 21 22.56 -19.45 10.18
N ASP A 22 23.02 -20.08 9.12
CA ASP A 22 22.39 -20.08 7.80
C ASP A 22 21.01 -20.75 7.91
N SER A 23 20.00 -19.98 8.29
CA SER A 23 18.59 -20.31 8.09
C SER A 23 18.04 -19.26 7.15
N PRO A 24 17.46 -19.64 5.99
CA PRO A 24 16.85 -18.66 5.11
C PRO A 24 15.78 -17.94 5.93
N ALA A 25 16.00 -16.66 6.20
CA ALA A 25 15.05 -15.83 6.90
C ALA A 25 13.70 -16.01 6.18
N ALA A 26 12.71 -16.56 6.88
CA ALA A 26 11.40 -16.79 6.31
C ALA A 26 10.90 -15.44 5.80
N THR A 27 10.82 -15.27 4.47
CA THR A 27 10.30 -14.04 3.88
C THR A 27 8.90 -13.82 4.46
N PRO A 28 8.61 -12.68 5.10
CA PRO A 28 7.29 -12.45 5.67
C PRO A 28 6.25 -12.65 4.57
N LYS A 29 5.42 -13.68 4.75
CA LYS A 29 4.41 -14.04 3.76
C LYS A 29 3.31 -13.00 3.84
N VAL A 30 3.31 -12.08 2.88
CA VAL A 30 2.20 -11.13 2.71
C VAL A 30 0.92 -11.92 2.50
N ASP A 31 -0.11 -11.64 3.31
CA ASP A 31 -1.43 -12.26 3.16
C ASP A 31 -2.20 -11.59 2.02
N PRO A 32 -2.51 -12.31 0.92
CA PRO A 32 -3.27 -11.74 -0.19
C PRO A 32 -4.67 -11.26 0.21
N ALA A 33 -5.29 -11.86 1.24
CA ALA A 33 -6.60 -11.42 1.71
C ALA A 33 -6.53 -10.03 2.35
N ALA A 34 -5.52 -9.78 3.18
CA ALA A 34 -5.26 -8.45 3.75
C ALA A 34 -4.98 -7.40 2.66
N ILE A 35 -4.20 -7.76 1.63
CA ILE A 35 -3.93 -6.86 0.49
C ILE A 35 -5.20 -6.53 -0.29
N ARG A 36 -6.05 -7.52 -0.54
CA ARG A 36 -7.35 -7.32 -1.22
C ARG A 36 -8.22 -6.33 -0.45
N LEU A 37 -8.39 -6.53 0.86
CA LEU A 37 -9.18 -5.64 1.70
C LEU A 37 -8.62 -4.21 1.69
N ARG A 38 -7.30 -4.05 1.78
CA ARG A 38 -6.66 -2.74 1.75
C ARG A 38 -6.86 -2.02 0.41
N LEU A 39 -6.65 -2.71 -0.71
CA LEU A 39 -6.84 -2.14 -2.04
C LEU A 39 -8.30 -1.76 -2.26
N GLN A 40 -9.23 -2.60 -1.82
CA GLN A 40 -10.66 -2.29 -1.93
C GLN A 40 -11.03 -1.05 -1.10
N ALA A 41 -10.52 -0.92 0.12
CA ALA A 41 -10.75 0.26 0.96
C ALA A 41 -10.24 1.55 0.30
N MET A 42 -9.02 1.54 -0.25
CA MET A 42 -8.48 2.69 -0.99
C MET A 42 -9.36 3.04 -2.20
N LEU A 43 -9.93 2.03 -2.86
CA LEU A 43 -10.78 2.22 -4.02
C LEU A 43 -12.17 2.73 -3.64
N ASP A 44 -12.67 2.34 -2.48
CA ASP A 44 -13.94 2.83 -1.94
C ASP A 44 -13.80 4.29 -1.47
N ASP A 45 -12.65 4.67 -0.88
CA ASP A 45 -12.35 6.07 -0.53
C ASP A 45 -12.41 6.99 -1.77
N ILE A 46 -11.77 6.59 -2.88
CA ILE A 46 -11.74 7.40 -4.11
C ILE A 46 -13.10 7.41 -4.82
N ARG A 47 -13.89 6.34 -4.71
CA ARG A 47 -15.27 6.29 -5.21
C ARG A 47 -16.20 7.19 -4.41
N ALA A 48 -16.00 7.29 -3.09
CA ALA A 48 -16.79 8.14 -2.21
C ALA A 48 -16.50 9.62 -2.42
N ALA A 49 -15.30 9.96 -2.90
CA ALA A 49 -14.93 11.32 -3.27
C ALA A 49 -15.75 11.84 -4.45
N ARG A 50 -16.32 13.04 -4.34
CA ARG A 50 -17.16 13.63 -5.39
C ARG A 50 -16.35 14.39 -6.42
N ASP A 51 -15.63 15.41 -5.97
CA ASP A 51 -15.02 16.42 -6.84
C ASP A 51 -13.49 16.48 -6.73
N GLU A 52 -12.92 16.12 -5.57
CA GLU A 52 -11.48 16.21 -5.29
C GLU A 52 -10.96 14.91 -4.65
N SER A 53 -9.65 14.70 -4.69
CA SER A 53 -8.98 13.57 -4.03
C SER A 53 -9.38 13.48 -2.55
N PRO A 54 -9.71 12.28 -2.02
CA PRO A 54 -9.98 12.10 -0.59
C PRO A 54 -8.70 12.21 0.26
N TRP A 55 -7.52 12.20 -0.38
CA TRP A 55 -6.22 12.32 0.27
C TRP A 55 -5.49 13.61 -0.14
N SER A 56 -4.51 14.00 0.67
CA SER A 56 -3.58 15.09 0.34
C SER A 56 -2.81 14.80 -0.96
N SER A 57 -2.36 15.84 -1.67
CA SER A 57 -1.61 15.69 -2.93
C SER A 57 -0.42 14.73 -2.82
N ALA A 58 0.37 14.83 -1.74
CA ALA A 58 1.50 13.93 -1.50
C ALA A 58 1.04 12.47 -1.31
N THR A 59 -0.03 12.26 -0.55
CA THR A 59 -0.62 10.92 -0.34
C THR A 59 -1.20 10.36 -1.64
N THR A 60 -1.82 11.18 -2.47
CA THR A 60 -2.34 10.78 -3.78
C THR A 60 -1.22 10.28 -4.68
N GLN A 61 -0.10 11.01 -4.77
CA GLN A 61 1.07 10.56 -5.55
C GLN A 61 1.65 9.25 -5.01
N LEU A 62 1.75 9.13 -3.69
CA LEU A 62 2.19 7.89 -3.06
C LEU A 62 1.26 6.72 -3.39
N ASN A 63 -0.06 6.94 -3.31
CA ASN A 63 -1.06 5.92 -3.61
C ASN A 63 -1.04 5.51 -5.09
N LYS A 64 -0.80 6.43 -6.03
CA LYS A 64 -0.57 6.12 -7.45
C LYS A 64 0.59 5.15 -7.66
N LEU A 65 1.64 5.25 -6.85
CA LEU A 65 2.79 4.35 -6.91
C LEU A 65 2.55 3.03 -6.17
N LEU A 66 2.01 3.09 -4.95
CA LEU A 66 1.86 1.93 -4.08
C LEU A 66 0.73 1.01 -4.53
N PHE A 67 -0.42 1.54 -4.96
CA PHE A 67 -1.58 0.74 -5.35
C PHE A 67 -1.22 -0.36 -6.38
N PRO A 68 -0.58 -0.06 -7.53
CA PRO A 68 -0.19 -1.09 -8.47
C PRO A 68 0.88 -2.02 -7.91
N GLN A 69 1.82 -1.53 -7.10
CA GLN A 69 2.83 -2.39 -6.46
C GLN A 69 2.16 -3.40 -5.53
N MET A 70 1.22 -2.98 -4.69
CA MET A 70 0.51 -3.88 -3.78
C MET A 70 -0.33 -4.91 -4.53
N ALA A 71 -0.98 -4.49 -5.62
CA ALA A 71 -1.78 -5.39 -6.44
C ALA A 71 -0.96 -6.54 -7.05
N ASN A 72 0.38 -6.45 -7.15
CA ASN A 72 1.23 -7.56 -7.60
C ASN A 72 1.20 -8.79 -6.67
N TRP A 73 0.76 -8.64 -5.43
CA TRP A 73 0.57 -9.78 -4.50
C TRP A 73 -0.74 -10.55 -4.75
N LEU A 74 -1.57 -10.08 -5.69
CA LEU A 74 -2.84 -10.72 -6.06
C LEU A 74 -2.70 -11.49 -7.39
N PRO A 75 -3.59 -12.46 -7.66
CA PRO A 75 -3.67 -13.12 -8.97
C PRO A 75 -3.86 -12.11 -10.10
N ALA A 76 -3.28 -12.41 -11.28
CA ALA A 76 -3.21 -11.47 -12.40
C ALA A 76 -4.57 -10.87 -12.80
N VAL A 77 -5.61 -11.71 -12.92
CA VAL A 77 -6.97 -11.27 -13.28
C VAL A 77 -7.51 -10.24 -12.29
N GLU A 78 -7.32 -10.50 -10.99
CA GLU A 78 -7.79 -9.61 -9.93
C GLU A 78 -6.99 -8.31 -9.88
N ARG A 79 -5.65 -8.42 -9.93
CA ARG A 79 -4.74 -7.28 -9.99
C ARG A 79 -5.11 -6.33 -11.12
N ASP A 80 -5.34 -6.87 -12.31
CA ASP A 80 -5.59 -6.08 -13.51
C ASP A 80 -6.96 -5.38 -13.42
N ALA A 81 -7.98 -6.08 -12.90
CA ALA A 81 -9.29 -5.48 -12.62
C ALA A 81 -9.21 -4.32 -11.61
N LEU A 82 -8.49 -4.49 -10.50
CA LEU A 82 -8.32 -3.45 -9.48
C LEU A 82 -7.55 -2.24 -10.01
N ARG A 83 -6.48 -2.46 -10.78
CA ARG A 83 -5.72 -1.38 -11.42
C ARG A 83 -6.57 -0.58 -12.39
N MET A 84 -7.33 -1.25 -13.26
CA MET A 84 -8.24 -0.59 -14.20
C MET A 84 -9.28 0.26 -13.46
N ALA A 85 -9.87 -0.28 -12.40
CA ALA A 85 -10.85 0.45 -11.59
C ALA A 85 -10.23 1.69 -10.91
N PHE A 86 -9.02 1.56 -10.37
CA PHE A 86 -8.34 2.67 -9.70
C PHE A 86 -7.97 3.79 -10.68
N GLU A 87 -7.41 3.44 -11.85
CA GLU A 87 -7.09 4.41 -12.91
C GLU A 87 -8.35 5.13 -13.43
N ALA A 88 -9.48 4.40 -13.58
CA ALA A 88 -10.74 5.01 -13.99
C ALA A 88 -11.25 6.05 -12.98
N GLU A 89 -11.16 5.77 -11.68
CA GLU A 89 -11.56 6.73 -10.64
C GLU A 89 -10.59 7.91 -10.54
N LEU A 90 -9.28 7.70 -10.71
CA LEU A 90 -8.32 8.80 -10.79
C LEU A 90 -8.62 9.72 -11.98
N ALA A 91 -8.90 9.14 -13.15
CA ALA A 91 -9.28 9.90 -14.34
C ALA A 91 -10.58 10.68 -14.13
N ARG A 92 -11.57 10.07 -13.46
CA ARG A 92 -12.84 10.73 -13.10
C ARG A 92 -12.62 11.99 -12.27
N LEU A 93 -11.65 11.96 -11.36
CA LEU A 93 -11.28 13.09 -10.49
C LEU A 93 -10.22 14.02 -11.11
N GLY A 94 -9.78 13.77 -12.35
CA GLY A 94 -8.73 14.58 -13.00
C GLY A 94 -7.34 14.44 -12.36
N LEU A 95 -7.06 13.29 -11.74
CA LEU A 95 -5.82 13.00 -11.00
C LEU A 95 -4.80 12.17 -11.80
N THR A 96 -5.10 11.86 -13.07
CA THR A 96 -4.21 11.11 -14.00
C THR A 96 -2.99 11.91 -14.39
#